data_AF-A0A5S3YML1-F1
#
_entry.id   AF-A0A5S3YML1-F1
#
_cell.length_a   1.000
_cell.length_b   1.000
_cell.length_c   1.000
_cell.angle_alpha   90.00
_cell.angle_beta   90.00
_cell.angle_gamma   90.00
#
_symmetry.space_group_name_H-M   'P 1'
#
loop_
_entity.id
_entity.type
_entity.pdbx_description
1 polymer ?
#
loop_
_entity_poly.entity_id
_entity_poly.type
_entity_poly.pdbx_seq_one_letter_code
_entity_poly.pdbx_strand_id
1 'polypeptide(L)'
;VNLKVANEDGSVESNVHGTLHYGRDWPNNVHTGKAYALPDGVNPADDFHTYAVEWQEGEIRWYVDGYLYATQRQSEVRYNSKQ
;
A
#
# COMPACT_ATOMS: atom_id res chain seq x y z
N VAL A 1 7.56 -4.20 -10.12
CA VAL A 1 8.36 -4.49 -8.92
C VAL A 1 8.97 -5.87 -9.09
N ASN A 2 10.30 -5.98 -8.99
CA ASN A 2 10.99 -7.27 -9.04
C ASN A 2 11.58 -7.54 -7.66
N LEU A 3 10.96 -8.45 -6.91
CA LEU A 3 11.45 -8.85 -5.58
C LEU A 3 12.76 -9.63 -5.71
N LYS A 4 13.67 -9.47 -4.74
CA LYS A 4 15.00 -10.11 -4.70
C LYS A 4 15.98 -9.73 -5.82
N VAL A 5 15.60 -8.85 -6.73
CA VAL A 5 16.48 -8.35 -7.78
C VAL A 5 17.09 -7.04 -7.30
N ALA A 6 18.40 -6.91 -7.42
CA ALA A 6 19.09 -5.67 -7.13
C ALA A 6 18.73 -4.62 -8.21
N ASN A 7 18.29 -3.46 -7.76
CA ASN A 7 18.12 -2.28 -8.59
C ASN A 7 19.48 -1.70 -9.00
N GLU A 8 19.48 -0.71 -9.90
CA GLU A 8 20.71 -0.04 -10.36
C GLU A 8 21.53 0.59 -9.21
N ASP A 9 20.86 0.99 -8.13
CA ASP A 9 21.48 1.56 -6.93
C ASP A 9 21.92 0.50 -5.90
N GLY A 10 21.76 -0.79 -6.21
CA GLY A 10 22.09 -1.91 -5.33
C GLY A 10 21.03 -2.20 -4.25
N SER A 11 19.95 -1.42 -4.16
CA SER A 11 18.83 -1.75 -3.28
C SER A 11 18.09 -2.99 -3.77
N VAL A 12 17.59 -3.82 -2.84
CA VAL A 12 16.77 -5.00 -3.17
C VAL A 12 15.37 -4.76 -2.64
N GLU A 13 14.38 -4.79 -3.53
CA GLU A 13 12.99 -4.61 -3.13
C GLU A 13 12.51 -5.81 -2.30
N SER A 14 11.92 -5.49 -1.15
CA SER A 14 11.41 -6.43 -0.15
C SER A 14 10.12 -5.94 0.50
N ASN A 15 9.56 -4.82 0.03
CA ASN A 15 8.31 -4.29 0.52
C ASN A 15 7.10 -4.89 -0.22
N VAL A 16 6.03 -5.02 0.54
CA VAL A 16 4.66 -5.18 0.05
C VAL A 16 4.01 -3.80 -0.01
N HIS A 17 3.15 -3.55 -1.00
CA HIS A 17 2.47 -2.26 -1.16
C HIS A 17 0.95 -2.45 -1.15
N GLY A 18 0.27 -1.76 -0.22
CA GLY A 18 -1.19 -1.57 -0.26
C GLY A 18 -1.50 -0.20 -0.82
N THR A 19 -2.17 -0.14 -1.97
CA THR A 19 -2.41 1.12 -2.70
C THR A 19 -3.86 1.20 -3.17
N LEU A 20 -4.45 2.39 -3.02
CA LEU A 20 -5.74 2.76 -3.61
C LEU A 20 -5.48 3.77 -4.75
N HIS A 21 -6.00 3.48 -5.94
CA HIS A 21 -5.95 4.37 -7.09
C HIS A 21 -7.35 4.96 -7.34
N TYR A 22 -7.43 6.27 -7.53
CA TYR A 22 -8.69 6.99 -7.69
C TYR A 22 -8.45 8.35 -8.37
N GLY A 23 -9.48 9.19 -8.44
CA GLY A 23 -9.40 10.48 -9.12
C GLY A 23 -9.91 10.41 -10.56
N ARG A 24 -9.44 11.32 -11.41
CA ARG A 24 -9.87 11.44 -12.80
C ARG A 24 -9.02 10.56 -13.71
N ASP A 25 -9.39 10.50 -14.99
CA ASP A 25 -8.56 9.88 -16.02
C ASP A 25 -7.17 10.52 -16.09
N TRP A 26 -6.23 9.76 -16.65
CA TRP A 26 -4.90 10.21 -16.97
C TRP A 26 -4.89 11.62 -17.61
N PRO A 27 -4.00 12.54 -17.21
CA PRO A 27 -2.92 12.38 -16.20
C PRO A 27 -3.35 12.76 -14.77
N ASN A 28 -4.65 12.92 -14.51
CA ASN A 28 -5.18 13.48 -13.27
C ASN A 28 -5.64 12.40 -12.27
N ASN A 29 -5.20 11.15 -12.47
CA ASN A 29 -5.39 10.09 -11.49
C ASN A 29 -4.45 10.33 -10.30
N VAL A 30 -4.90 9.95 -9.12
CA VAL A 30 -4.16 10.06 -7.85
C VAL A 30 -4.15 8.71 -7.15
N HIS A 31 -3.29 8.57 -6.15
CA HIS A 31 -3.26 7.37 -5.33
C HIS A 31 -2.84 7.70 -3.89
N THR A 32 -3.28 6.85 -2.96
CA THR A 32 -2.71 6.77 -1.61
C THR A 32 -2.29 5.34 -1.36
N GLY A 33 -1.26 5.15 -0.54
CA GLY A 33 -0.80 3.80 -0.22
C GLY A 33 0.28 3.80 0.83
N LYS A 34 0.64 2.60 1.27
CA LYS A 34 1.68 2.37 2.25
C LYS A 34 2.50 1.14 1.88
N ALA A 35 3.82 1.28 1.94
CA ALA A 35 4.76 0.18 1.86
C ALA A 35 4.91 -0.49 3.24
N TYR A 36 5.15 -1.79 3.24
CA TYR A 36 5.40 -2.58 4.43
C TYR A 36 6.53 -3.58 4.17
N ALA A 37 7.58 -3.49 4.98
CA ALA A 37 8.64 -4.49 5.03
C ALA A 37 8.23 -5.60 6.02
N LEU A 38 8.42 -6.86 5.62
CA LEU A 38 8.25 -7.96 6.55
C LEU A 38 9.29 -7.87 7.68
N PRO A 39 8.98 -8.37 8.89
CA PRO A 39 9.92 -8.39 10.01
C PRO A 39 11.21 -9.12 9.66
N ASP A 40 12.28 -8.80 10.40
CA ASP A 40 13.58 -9.47 10.33
C ASP A 40 14.27 -9.47 8.95
N GLY A 41 13.84 -8.57 8.05
CA GLY A 41 14.43 -8.43 6.72
C GLY A 41 14.03 -9.56 5.75
N VAL A 42 12.99 -10.31 6.07
CA VAL A 42 12.43 -11.34 5.19
C VAL A 42 12.00 -10.71 3.87
N ASN A 43 12.34 -11.36 2.75
CA ASN A 43 11.78 -10.96 1.47
C ASN A 43 10.45 -11.69 1.23
N PRO A 44 9.37 -11.01 0.76
CA PRO A 44 8.09 -11.67 0.47
C PRO A 44 8.16 -12.78 -0.59
N ALA A 45 9.29 -12.91 -1.30
CA ALA A 45 9.55 -13.99 -2.23
C ALA A 45 10.32 -15.18 -1.61
N ASP A 46 10.61 -15.18 -0.30
CA ASP A 46 11.24 -16.30 0.41
C ASP A 46 10.27 -17.44 0.71
N ASP A 47 8.99 -17.14 0.93
CA ASP A 47 7.94 -18.12 1.20
C ASP A 47 6.58 -17.62 0.69
N PHE A 48 5.55 -18.46 0.80
CA PHE A 48 4.18 -18.06 0.60
C PHE A 48 3.67 -17.23 1.78
N HIS A 49 2.96 -16.15 1.46
CA HIS A 49 2.32 -15.27 2.43
C HIS A 49 0.83 -15.13 2.12
N THR A 50 0.03 -14.85 3.15
CA THR A 50 -1.39 -14.57 2.99
C THR A 50 -1.63 -13.07 2.93
N TYR A 51 -2.07 -12.59 1.78
CA TYR A 51 -2.43 -11.19 1.56
C TYR A 51 -3.93 -11.03 1.63
N ALA A 52 -4.42 -10.08 2.43
CA ALA A 52 -5.84 -9.83 2.56
C ALA A 52 -6.17 -8.34 2.50
N VAL A 53 -7.34 -8.05 1.95
CA VAL A 53 -7.98 -6.73 2.01
C VAL A 53 -9.36 -6.92 2.60
N GLU A 54 -9.65 -6.18 3.66
CA GLU A 54 -11.00 -6.05 4.19
C GLU A 54 -11.55 -4.68 3.81
N TRP A 55 -12.75 -4.66 3.24
CA TRP A 55 -13.39 -3.44 2.81
C TRP A 55 -14.81 -3.37 3.35
N GLN A 56 -15.09 -2.27 4.05
CA GLN A 56 -16.41 -1.88 4.52
C GLN A 56 -16.66 -0.41 4.18
N GLU A 57 -17.91 0.04 4.35
CA GLU A 57 -18.22 1.45 4.21
C GLU A 57 -17.35 2.29 5.15
N GLY A 58 -16.70 3.32 4.60
CA GLY A 58 -15.82 4.21 5.36
C GLY A 58 -14.39 3.74 5.59
N GLU A 59 -14.03 2.47 5.30
CA GLU A 59 -12.70 1.95 5.64
C GLU A 59 -12.23 0.77 4.75
N ILE A 60 -10.96 0.82 4.36
CA ILE A 60 -10.23 -0.29 3.70
C ILE A 60 -9.00 -0.62 4.55
N ARG A 61 -8.78 -1.91 4.81
CA ARG A 61 -7.69 -2.44 5.63
C ARG A 61 -6.87 -3.47 4.85
N TRP A 62 -5.54 -3.36 4.90
CA TRP A 62 -4.63 -4.30 4.25
C TRP A 62 -3.85 -5.10 5.27
N TYR A 63 -3.68 -6.39 4.98
CA TYR A 63 -3.00 -7.34 5.84
C TYR A 63 -1.97 -8.16 5.06
N VAL A 64 -0.89 -8.53 5.75
CA VAL A 64 0.02 -9.61 5.35
C VAL A 64 0.14 -10.55 6.54
N ASP A 65 -0.12 -11.84 6.34
CA ASP A 65 -0.09 -12.87 7.38
C ASP A 65 -0.93 -12.53 8.62
N GLY A 66 -2.10 -11.90 8.37
CA GLY A 66 -3.01 -11.44 9.43
C GLY A 66 -2.58 -10.15 10.14
N TYR A 67 -1.39 -9.60 9.84
CA TYR A 67 -0.93 -8.33 10.39
C TYR A 67 -1.50 -7.13 9.62
N LEU A 68 -2.28 -6.29 10.29
CA LEU A 68 -2.84 -5.05 9.74
C LEU A 68 -1.74 -3.99 9.57
N TYR A 69 -1.25 -3.80 8.34
CA TYR A 69 -0.16 -2.84 8.10
C TYR A 69 -0.65 -1.48 7.58
N ALA A 70 -1.84 -1.42 6.98
CA ALA A 70 -2.42 -0.18 6.47
C ALA A 70 -3.94 -0.12 6.64
N THR A 71 -4.44 1.09 6.92
CA THR A 71 -5.86 1.41 6.97
C THR A 71 -6.08 2.73 6.25
N GLN A 72 -6.98 2.74 5.26
CA GLN A 72 -7.44 3.94 4.58
C GLN A 72 -8.88 4.18 5.01
N ARG A 73 -9.10 5.26 5.74
CA ARG A 73 -10.45 5.73 6.06
C ARG A 73 -10.95 6.68 4.99
N GLN A 74 -12.27 6.72 4.84
CA GLN A 74 -12.94 7.73 4.04
C GLN A 74 -12.47 9.11 4.49
N SER A 75 -12.05 9.91 3.53
CA SER A 75 -11.82 11.33 3.76
C SER A 75 -13.15 12.07 3.62
N GLU A 76 -13.45 12.93 4.59
CA GLU A 76 -14.39 14.01 4.36
C GLU A 76 -13.68 15.11 3.56
N VAL A 77 -14.30 15.59 2.49
CA VAL A 77 -13.78 16.74 1.75
C VAL A 77 -13.87 17.96 2.67
N ARG A 78 -12.72 18.45 3.15
CA ARG A 78 -12.64 19.74 3.83
C ARG A 78 -12.50 20.84 2.79
N TYR A 79 -13.55 21.63 2.59
CA TYR A 79 -13.44 22.89 1.86
C TYR A 79 -12.76 23.93 2.76
N ASN A 80 -11.65 24.51 2.32
CA ASN A 80 -11.05 25.66 3.01
C ASN A 80 -12.06 26.81 2.99
N SER A 81 -12.57 27.21 4.16
CA SER A 81 -13.55 28.29 4.31
C SER A 81 -12.89 29.66 4.39
N LYS A 82 -12.12 30.05 3.36
CA LYS A 82 -11.74 31.45 3.17
C LYS A 82 -11.89 31.83 1.70
N GLN A 83 -12.94 32.62 1.45
CA GLN A 83 -12.99 33.61 0.36
C GLN A 83 -11.89 34.66 0.56
#